data_AF-A0A2L2YZ62-F1
#
_entry.id   AF-A0A2L2YZ62-F1
#
_cell.length_a   1.000
_cell.length_b   1.000
_cell.length_c   1.000
_cell.angle_alpha   90.00
_cell.angle_beta   90.00
_cell.angle_gamma   90.00
#
_symmetry.space_group_name_H-M   'P 1'
#
loop_
_entity.id
_entity.type
_entity.pdbx_description
1 polymer ?
#
loop_
_entity_poly.entity_id
_entity_poly.type
_entity_poly.pdbx_seq_one_letter_code
_entity_poly.pdbx_strand_id
1 'polypeptide(L)' 'IVQWNARSLRNKRYWLSQNIFSEADIIAIQETFLQSDDQINFKNKITLRQYRDPPNHRGGGTLLAISKHIPFQ' A
#
# COMPACT_ATOMS: atom_id res chain seq x y z
N ILE A 1 13.68 1.31 2.55
CA ILE A 1 12.27 1.47 3.00
C ILE A 1 11.65 2.67 2.29
N VAL A 2 10.40 2.56 1.84
CA VAL A 2 9.63 3.66 1.24
C VAL A 2 8.46 3.97 2.17
N GLN A 3 8.27 5.24 2.52
CA GLN A 3 7.09 5.72 3.23
C GLN A 3 6.42 6.83 2.44
N TRP A 4 5.09 6.78 2.34
CA TRP A 4 4.33 7.81 1.64
C TRP A 4 2.93 8.03 2.22
N ASN A 5 2.62 9.27 2.60
CA ASN A 5 1.24 9.70 2.75
C ASN A 5 0.68 10.01 1.36
N ALA A 6 -0.09 9.07 0.79
CA ALA A 6 -0.52 9.15 -0.60
C ALA A 6 -1.68 10.12 -0.81
N ARG A 7 -2.48 10.43 0.22
CA ARG A 7 -3.74 11.17 0.11
C ARG A 7 -4.56 10.70 -1.09
N SER A 8 -5.03 9.47 -1.01
CA SER A 8 -5.62 8.63 -2.07
C SER A 8 -4.63 8.02 -3.06
N LEU A 9 -4.70 6.70 -3.22
CA LEU A 9 -3.96 5.94 -4.23
C LEU A 9 -4.70 5.77 -5.57
N ARG A 10 -6.01 6.02 -5.64
CA ARG A 10 -6.84 5.71 -6.84
C ARG A 10 -6.29 6.34 -8.12
N ASN A 11 -5.88 7.61 -8.04
CA ASN A 11 -5.33 8.36 -9.18
C ASN A 11 -3.80 8.34 -9.23
N LYS A 12 -3.15 7.51 -8.39
CA LYS A 12 -1.69 7.47 -8.26
C LYS A 12 -1.10 6.09 -8.56
N ARG A 13 -1.88 5.20 -9.19
CA ARG A 13 -1.44 3.85 -9.56
C ARG A 13 -0.17 3.83 -10.43
N TYR A 14 0.00 4.83 -11.31
CA TYR A 14 1.23 4.99 -12.11
C TYR A 14 2.50 5.17 -11.24
N TRP A 15 2.37 5.82 -10.08
CA TRP A 15 3.51 5.98 -9.17
C TRP A 15 3.92 4.65 -8.56
N LEU A 16 2.98 3.72 -8.35
CA LEU A 16 3.27 2.41 -7.79
C LEU A 16 4.05 1.50 -8.75
N SER A 17 4.12 1.82 -10.04
CA SER A 17 4.94 1.09 -11.02
C SER A 17 6.37 1.61 -11.13
N GLN A 18 6.75 2.65 -10.39
CA GLN A 18 8.11 3.18 -10.43
C GLN A 18 9.07 2.27 -9.67
N ASN A 19 10.32 2.20 -10.14
CA ASN A 19 11.36 1.29 -9.61
C ASN A 19 11.53 1.37 -8.09
N ILE A 20 11.37 2.58 -7.53
CA ILE A 20 11.47 2.83 -6.08
C ILE A 20 10.52 1.94 -5.26
N PHE A 21 9.33 1.61 -5.78
CA PHE A 21 8.38 0.72 -5.10
C PHE A 21 8.68 -0.76 -5.36
N SER A 22 9.19 -1.13 -6.53
CA SER A 22 9.54 -2.54 -6.80
C SER A 22 10.78 -2.98 -6.01
N GLU A 23 11.78 -2.11 -5.92
CA GLU A 23 13.08 -2.38 -5.29
C GLU A 23 13.03 -2.29 -3.76
N ALA A 24 12.09 -1.52 -3.20
CA ALA A 24 11.99 -1.36 -1.75
C ALA A 24 11.58 -2.67 -1.05
N ASP A 25 12.30 -3.04 0.01
CA ASP A 25 11.94 -4.22 0.81
C ASP A 25 10.68 -4.02 1.65
N ILE A 26 10.45 -2.79 2.09
CA ILE A 26 9.28 -2.38 2.87
C ILE A 26 8.70 -1.11 2.25
N ILE A 27 7.39 -1.12 2.01
CA ILE A 27 6.60 0.00 1.51
C ILE A 27 5.48 0.26 2.52
N ALA A 28 5.45 1.46 3.11
CA ALA A 28 4.41 1.88 4.04
C ALA A 28 3.65 3.09 3.47
N ILE A 29 2.38 2.91 3.14
CA ILE A 29 1.53 3.95 2.56
C ILE A 29 0.39 4.30 3.52
N GLN A 30 0.26 5.58 3.86
CA GLN A 30 -0.84 6.12 4.67
C GLN A 30 -1.83 6.90 3.79
N GLU A 31 -3.04 7.12 4.32
CA GLU A 31 -4.13 7.82 3.63
C GLU A 31 -4.42 7.20 2.25
N THR A 32 -4.55 5.87 2.19
CA THR A 32 -4.68 5.12 0.93
C THR A 32 -6.04 5.31 0.27
N PHE A 33 -7.09 5.53 1.08
CA PHE A 33 -8.51 5.68 0.69
C PHE A 33 -9.05 4.51 -0.14
N LEU A 34 -8.42 3.35 0.03
CA LEU A 34 -8.83 2.13 -0.62
C LEU A 34 -9.95 1.48 0.16
N GLN A 35 -10.85 0.82 -0.56
CA GLN A 35 -11.91 -0.02 -0.04
C GLN A 35 -11.56 -1.50 -0.19
N SER A 36 -12.37 -2.38 0.40
CA SER A 36 -12.12 -3.84 0.41
C SER A 36 -12.04 -4.44 -1.00
N ASP A 37 -12.76 -3.86 -1.96
CA ASP A 37 -12.81 -4.28 -3.36
C ASP A 37 -11.66 -3.71 -4.23
N ASP A 38 -11.01 -2.62 -3.78
CA ASP A 38 -9.86 -2.06 -4.49
C ASP A 38 -8.68 -3.05 -4.51
N GLN A 39 -8.22 -3.42 -5.70
CA GLN A 39 -7.08 -4.33 -5.89
C GLN A 39 -5.75 -3.59 -5.98
N ILE A 40 -4.82 -3.88 -5.06
CA ILE A 40 -3.41 -3.44 -5.14
C ILE A 40 -2.51 -4.62 -4.82
N ASN A 41 -1.51 -4.85 -5.66
CA ASN A 41 -0.53 -5.91 -5.49
C ASN A 41 0.88 -5.39 -5.80
N PHE A 42 1.85 -5.78 -4.98
CA PHE A 42 3.27 -5.54 -5.21
C PHE A 42 3.94 -6.89 -5.48
N LYS A 43 4.58 -7.04 -6.65
CA LYS A 43 5.25 -8.28 -7.04
C LYS A 43 6.28 -8.70 -5.99
N ASN A 44 6.28 -9.97 -5.62
CA ASN A 44 7.19 -10.56 -4.62
C ASN A 44 7.09 -9.96 -3.21
N LYS A 45 5.97 -9.31 -2.88
CA LYS A 45 5.73 -8.77 -1.53
C LYS A 45 4.43 -9.33 -0.96
N ILE A 46 4.39 -9.49 0.36
CA ILE A 46 3.17 -9.74 1.14
C ILE A 46 2.55 -8.37 1.41
N THR A 47 1.27 -8.19 1.09
CA THR A 47 0.56 -6.93 1.27
C THR A 47 -0.42 -7.05 2.43
N LEU A 48 -0.26 -6.22 3.45
CA LEU A 48 -1.16 -6.05 4.58
C LEU A 48 -1.90 -4.73 4.44
N ARG A 49 -3.21 -4.74 4.69
CA ARG A 49 -4.06 -3.56 4.52
C ARG A 49 -4.97 -3.38 5.71
N GLN A 50 -5.01 -2.16 6.20
CA GLN A 50 -6.02 -1.71 7.16
C GLN A 50 -6.91 -0.69 6.48
N TYR A 51 -8.20 -0.98 6.45
CA TYR A 51 -9.24 -0.09 5.94
C TYR A 51 -9.76 0.80 7.06
N ARG A 52 -10.35 1.94 6.69
CA ARG A 52 -11.12 2.75 7.63
C ARG A 52 -12.54 2.17 7.74
N ASP A 53 -12.98 1.97 8.97
CA ASP A 53 -14.37 1.65 9.32
C ASP A 53 -15.08 2.97 9.74
N PRO A 54 -16.27 3.33 9.21
CA PRO A 54 -17.10 2.60 8.24
C PRO A 54 -16.66 2.78 6.76
N PRO A 55 -16.97 1.77 5.91
CA PRO A 55 -16.50 1.65 4.52
C PRO A 55 -16.95 2.78 3.56
N ASN A 56 -17.83 3.69 3.99
CA ASN A 56 -18.34 4.78 3.14
C ASN A 56 -17.65 6.14 3.37
N HIS A 57 -16.66 6.23 4.26
CA HIS A 57 -15.88 7.45 4.44
C HIS A 57 -14.62 7.48 3.56
N ARG A 58 -14.51 8.51 2.72
CA ARG A 58 -13.30 8.79 1.93
C ARG A 58 -12.25 9.42 2.85
N GLY A 59 -11.34 8.62 3.40
CA GLY A 59 -10.28 9.08 4.30
C GLY A 59 -9.56 7.93 5.01
N GLY A 60 -8.32 8.16 5.47
CA GLY A 60 -7.55 7.17 6.23
C GLY A 60 -7.10 5.93 5.45
N GLY A 61 -6.91 4.83 6.18
CA GLY A 61 -6.41 3.56 5.65
C GLY A 61 -4.89 3.52 5.50
N THR A 62 -4.34 2.32 5.62
CA THR A 62 -2.90 2.05 5.56
C THR A 62 -2.64 0.78 4.75
N LEU A 63 -1.54 0.79 3.99
CA LEU A 63 -1.03 -0.36 3.27
C LEU A 63 0.44 -0.55 3.65
N LEU A 64 0.79 -1.78 4.00
CA LEU A 64 2.16 -2.21 4.22
C LEU A 64 2.47 -3.34 3.23
N ALA A 65 3.49 -3.18 2.41
CA ALA A 65 4.01 -4.26 1.57
C ALA A 65 5.42 -4.62 2.01
N ILE A 66 5.65 -5.91 2.29
CA ILE A 66 6.92 -6.44 2.80
C ILE A 66 7.43 -7.50 1.84
N SER A 67 8.69 -7.41 1.46
CA SER A 67 9.33 -8.37 0.58
C SER A 67 9.32 -9.78 1.16
N LYS A 68 8.96 -10.77 0.35
CA LYS A 68 8.84 -12.18 0.78
C LYS A 68 10.16 -12.80 1.25
N HIS A 69 11.29 -12.20 0.92
CA HIS A 69 12.60 -12.68 1.35
C HIS A 69 13.00 -12.18 2.75
N ILE A 70 12.28 -11.21 3.32
CA ILE A 70 12.52 -10.79 4.70
C ILE A 70 11.88 -11.85 5.61
N PRO A 71 12.67 -12.56 6.44
CA PRO A 71 12.12 -13.51 7.39
C PRO A 71 11.26 -12.76 8.42
N PHE A 72 10.03 -13.23 8.63
CA PHE A 72 9.27 -12.89 9.83
C PHE A 72 9.85 -13.73 10.97
N GLN A 73 10.56 -13.09 11.90
CA GLN A 73 10.95 -13.71 13.18
C GLN A 73 9.83 -13.57 14.18
#